data_AF-A0A7Z9DXP0-F1
#
_entry.id   AF-A0A7Z9DXP0-F1
#
_cell.length_a   1.000
_cell.length_b   1.000
_cell.length_c   1.000
_cell.angle_alpha   90.00
_cell.angle_beta   90.00
_cell.angle_gamma   90.00
#
_symmetry.space_group_name_H-M   'P 1'
#
loop_
_entity.id
_entity.type
_entity.pdbx_description
1 polymer ?
#
loop_
_entity_poly.entity_id
_entity_poly.type
_entity_poly.pdbx_seq_one_letter_code
_entity_poly.pdbx_strand_id
1 'polypeptide(L)'
;MADLPELNSSATVIMVVDGLPITIQVDGANAPITAGNFVDLVERDVYDNTTFHRVVLEPQPFVVQGGDPQSQDPNVDPNTLGSGGFIDPATGQVRNIPLEIKPQGATEPLYSQTFQQAGITVPPVLSNVVGSIAMARSNAGTDTASSQFYFNLANSTSLDGNYAVFGTVSQGFDVVNQVQQGDRLWDAEVVDGIIPSRVSGIISDANILNGFINTINLSTLPLSYAYPRDFDADNVLTLTPDITQNNPRGLLAGGGNDQITGSTGNDVINGNQGNDSLNGDAGNDYILGGQDNDSITGGQGNDILDGNKGNDIIFGGAGSDFIRGGQGNDSLNGNEGNDFLIGDLGTDSLTGEGGADIFMLRGDEAATVFDVNLADIITDFSVAEGDKIHIIDTIPLANLSFTSSGNDTVIQVANSGILGVVKNVQPSVVQTGIVITPPTDLALTIG
;
A
#
# COMPACT_ATOMS: atom_id res chain seq x y z
N MET A 1 -4.60 -27.71 -2.29
CA MET A 1 -4.06 -26.70 -1.35
C MET A 1 -4.33 -25.36 -2.00
N ALA A 2 -4.76 -24.37 -1.23
CA ALA A 2 -4.98 -23.02 -1.73
C ALA A 2 -3.70 -22.47 -2.37
N ASP A 3 -3.84 -21.56 -3.35
CA ASP A 3 -2.74 -20.77 -3.87
C ASP A 3 -2.16 -19.97 -2.69
N LEU A 4 -0.99 -20.39 -2.19
CA LEU A 4 -0.27 -19.63 -1.16
C LEU A 4 0.26 -18.35 -1.81
N PRO A 5 0.24 -17.21 -1.09
CA PRO A 5 0.81 -15.97 -1.60
C PRO A 5 2.31 -16.15 -1.84
N GLU A 6 2.74 -15.89 -3.08
CA GLU A 6 4.15 -15.92 -3.50
C GLU A 6 4.63 -14.50 -3.69
N LEU A 7 5.80 -14.13 -3.16
CA LEU A 7 6.46 -12.85 -3.43
C LEU A 7 7.66 -13.10 -4.36
N ASN A 8 7.60 -12.67 -5.60
CA ASN A 8 8.65 -12.96 -6.60
C ASN A 8 9.75 -11.89 -6.70
N SER A 9 9.74 -10.89 -5.80
CA SER A 9 10.68 -9.78 -5.77
C SER A 9 10.98 -9.36 -4.33
N SER A 10 11.66 -8.23 -4.13
CA SER A 10 11.87 -7.68 -2.79
C SER A 10 10.68 -6.83 -2.36
N ALA A 11 10.44 -6.79 -1.05
CA ALA A 11 9.51 -5.86 -0.42
C ALA A 11 10.18 -5.19 0.78
N THR A 12 9.68 -4.02 1.17
CA THR A 12 10.12 -3.32 2.38
C THR A 12 8.98 -3.28 3.37
N VAL A 13 9.24 -3.75 4.58
CA VAL A 13 8.27 -3.72 5.69
C VAL A 13 8.82 -2.81 6.79
N ILE A 14 8.01 -1.87 7.26
CA ILE A 14 8.30 -1.10 8.47
C ILE A 14 7.48 -1.68 9.60
N MET A 15 8.14 -1.96 10.71
CA MET A 15 7.50 -2.40 11.95
C MET A 15 7.72 -1.35 13.04
N VAL A 16 6.68 -1.03 13.81
CA VAL A 16 6.77 -0.13 14.97
C VAL A 16 6.82 -0.96 16.24
N VAL A 17 8.02 -1.08 16.83
CA VAL A 17 8.25 -1.85 18.05
C VAL A 17 8.39 -0.88 19.22
N ASP A 18 7.45 -0.95 20.18
CA ASP A 18 7.38 -0.03 21.32
C ASP A 18 7.50 1.47 20.95
N GLY A 19 6.88 1.85 19.83
CA GLY A 19 6.87 3.22 19.32
C GLY A 19 8.13 3.62 18.54
N LEU A 20 9.07 2.70 18.32
CA LEU A 20 10.28 2.93 17.53
C LEU A 20 10.25 2.08 16.24
N PRO A 21 10.55 2.67 15.07
CA PRO A 21 10.48 1.95 13.82
C PRO A 21 11.73 1.07 13.59
N ILE A 22 11.52 -0.08 12.97
CA ILE A 22 12.54 -0.91 12.35
C ILE A 22 12.17 -1.15 10.88
N THR A 23 13.17 -1.18 10.00
CA THR A 23 12.95 -1.42 8.57
C THR A 23 13.51 -2.79 8.21
N ILE A 24 12.69 -3.60 7.54
CA ILE A 24 12.99 -4.95 7.12
C ILE A 24 12.98 -5.00 5.61
N GLN A 25 14.11 -5.41 5.03
CA GLN A 25 14.16 -5.81 3.63
C GLN A 25 13.77 -7.28 3.53
N VAL A 26 12.66 -7.56 2.86
CA VAL A 26 12.15 -8.90 2.58
C VAL A 26 12.69 -9.39 1.23
N ASP A 27 13.16 -10.62 1.19
CA ASP A 27 13.78 -11.27 0.03
C ASP A 27 12.85 -12.35 -0.55
N GLY A 28 11.85 -11.93 -1.30
CA GLY A 28 10.96 -12.85 -2.01
C GLY A 28 11.62 -13.55 -3.20
N ALA A 29 12.62 -12.92 -3.83
CA ALA A 29 13.35 -13.55 -4.92
C ALA A 29 14.01 -14.88 -4.48
N ASN A 30 14.46 -14.95 -3.22
CA ASN A 30 15.09 -16.15 -2.68
C ASN A 30 14.22 -16.98 -1.72
N ALA A 31 13.16 -16.40 -1.15
CA ALA A 31 12.25 -17.10 -0.24
C ALA A 31 10.78 -16.79 -0.55
N PRO A 32 10.28 -17.05 -1.78
CA PRO A 32 9.02 -16.49 -2.27
C PRO A 32 7.78 -16.90 -1.47
N ILE A 33 7.72 -18.12 -0.94
CA ILE A 33 6.59 -18.61 -0.13
C ILE A 33 6.71 -18.09 1.30
N THR A 34 7.89 -18.18 1.91
CA THR A 34 8.09 -17.70 3.28
C THR A 34 7.90 -16.18 3.37
N ALA A 35 8.51 -15.44 2.44
CA ALA A 35 8.37 -14.00 2.30
C ALA A 35 6.95 -13.60 1.90
N GLY A 36 6.35 -14.27 0.91
CA GLY A 36 4.98 -13.99 0.46
C GLY A 36 3.95 -14.22 1.57
N ASN A 37 4.12 -15.27 2.38
CA ASN A 37 3.29 -15.48 3.56
C ASN A 37 3.49 -14.39 4.62
N PHE A 38 4.72 -13.97 4.89
CA PHE A 38 4.97 -12.89 5.84
C PHE A 38 4.30 -11.59 5.38
N VAL A 39 4.52 -11.19 4.13
CA VAL A 39 3.93 -9.98 3.53
C VAL A 39 2.40 -10.05 3.52
N ASP A 40 1.79 -11.18 3.14
CA ASP A 40 0.33 -11.36 3.19
C ASP A 40 -0.25 -11.21 4.60
N LEU A 41 0.49 -11.62 5.63
CA LEU A 41 0.02 -11.47 7.02
C LEU A 41 0.20 -10.05 7.55
N VAL A 42 1.23 -9.32 7.08
CA VAL A 42 1.38 -7.88 7.33
C VAL A 42 0.18 -7.12 6.74
N GLU A 43 -0.13 -7.34 5.46
CA GLU A 43 -1.26 -6.71 4.75
C GLU A 43 -2.66 -7.03 5.29
N ARG A 44 -2.75 -8.01 6.19
CA ARG A 44 -4.00 -8.43 6.82
C ARG A 44 -4.05 -8.01 8.29
N ASP A 45 -3.14 -7.13 8.72
CA ASP A 45 -2.98 -6.61 10.07
C ASP A 45 -2.82 -7.72 11.12
N VAL A 46 -2.32 -8.89 10.71
CA VAL A 46 -2.23 -10.06 11.59
C VAL A 46 -1.14 -9.89 12.64
N TYR A 47 -0.14 -9.04 12.35
CA TYR A 47 0.98 -8.78 13.24
C TYR A 47 0.76 -7.61 14.19
N ASP A 48 -0.22 -6.77 13.91
CA ASP A 48 -0.54 -5.61 14.71
C ASP A 48 -0.88 -6.02 16.13
N ASN A 49 -0.34 -5.25 17.07
CA ASN A 49 -0.52 -5.45 18.49
C ASN A 49 -0.10 -6.86 19.00
N THR A 50 0.71 -7.61 18.24
CA THR A 50 1.31 -8.86 18.74
C THR A 50 2.50 -8.57 19.67
N THR A 51 2.90 -9.55 20.48
CA THR A 51 4.02 -9.41 21.42
C THR A 51 5.24 -10.21 20.99
N PHE A 52 6.41 -9.73 21.39
CA PHE A 52 7.64 -10.52 21.41
C PHE A 52 7.63 -11.45 22.62
N HIS A 53 7.05 -12.63 22.45
CA HIS A 53 6.79 -13.59 23.52
C HIS A 53 8.02 -14.41 23.93
N ARG A 54 9.10 -14.41 23.13
CA ARG A 54 10.35 -15.11 23.46
C ARG A 54 11.57 -14.27 23.07
N VAL A 55 12.34 -13.87 24.06
CA VAL A 55 13.54 -13.03 23.91
C VAL A 55 14.73 -13.69 24.61
N VAL A 56 15.86 -13.83 23.92
CA VAL A 56 17.08 -14.43 24.46
C VAL A 56 18.25 -13.48 24.25
N LEU A 57 18.47 -12.59 25.22
CA LEU A 57 19.54 -11.58 25.22
C LEU A 57 20.79 -12.03 26.00
N GLU A 58 20.61 -12.68 27.14
CA GLU A 58 21.68 -12.99 28.09
C GLU A 58 21.63 -14.47 28.51
N PRO A 59 22.77 -15.11 28.85
CA PRO A 59 24.14 -14.59 28.84
C PRO A 59 24.82 -14.61 27.45
N GLN A 60 24.13 -15.10 26.44
CA GLN A 60 24.57 -15.13 25.04
C GLN A 60 23.36 -14.73 24.18
N PRO A 61 23.40 -13.59 23.49
CA PRO A 61 22.32 -13.19 22.59
C PRO A 61 22.06 -14.26 21.54
N PHE A 62 20.79 -14.53 21.27
CA PHE A 62 20.40 -15.54 20.30
C PHE A 62 19.31 -15.00 19.36
N VAL A 63 18.07 -14.88 19.84
CA VAL A 63 16.94 -14.44 19.01
C VAL A 63 15.91 -13.64 19.80
N VAL A 64 15.15 -12.82 19.06
CA VAL A 64 13.89 -12.19 19.49
C VAL A 64 12.78 -12.76 18.61
N GLN A 65 11.79 -13.41 19.19
CA GLN A 65 10.72 -14.12 18.48
C GLN A 65 9.35 -13.50 18.80
N GLY A 66 8.55 -13.29 17.76
CA GLY A 66 7.22 -12.66 17.80
C GLY A 66 6.28 -13.23 16.72
N GLY A 67 5.21 -12.50 16.43
CA GLY A 67 4.26 -12.86 15.37
C GLY A 67 3.31 -14.01 15.70
N ASP A 68 2.96 -14.19 16.97
CA ASP A 68 1.86 -15.08 17.39
C ASP A 68 0.58 -14.26 17.57
N PRO A 69 -0.44 -14.37 16.69
CA PRO A 69 -1.67 -13.60 16.76
C PRO A 69 -2.47 -13.83 18.04
N GLN A 70 -2.30 -14.98 18.72
CA GLN A 70 -2.94 -15.21 20.01
C GLN A 70 -2.46 -14.22 21.09
N SER A 71 -1.27 -13.65 20.92
CA SER A 71 -0.72 -12.68 21.87
C SER A 71 -1.38 -11.29 21.81
N GLN A 72 -2.26 -11.05 20.83
CA GLN A 72 -3.10 -9.85 20.81
C GLN A 72 -4.11 -9.84 21.96
N ASP A 73 -4.59 -11.02 22.39
CA ASP A 73 -5.48 -11.14 23.55
C ASP A 73 -4.65 -11.12 24.84
N PRO A 74 -4.78 -10.08 25.69
CA PRO A 74 -4.02 -9.97 26.94
C PRO A 74 -4.35 -11.06 27.97
N ASN A 75 -5.40 -11.87 27.74
CA ASN A 75 -5.81 -12.96 28.63
C ASN A 75 -5.16 -14.32 28.28
N VAL A 76 -4.46 -14.42 27.15
CA VAL A 76 -3.74 -15.65 26.77
C VAL A 76 -2.53 -15.82 27.69
N ASP A 77 -2.35 -17.03 28.22
CA ASP A 77 -1.18 -17.36 29.05
C ASP A 77 0.10 -17.25 28.20
N PRO A 78 1.04 -16.36 28.56
CA PRO A 78 2.27 -16.17 27.79
C PRO A 78 3.09 -17.45 27.60
N ASN A 79 2.94 -18.46 28.47
CA ASN A 79 3.64 -19.74 28.34
C ASN A 79 3.06 -20.65 27.25
N THR A 80 1.89 -20.32 26.72
CA THR A 80 1.23 -21.06 25.63
C THR A 80 1.53 -20.47 24.26
N LEU A 81 2.02 -19.23 24.22
CA LEU A 81 2.45 -18.56 22.99
C LEU A 81 3.64 -19.28 22.36
N GLY A 82 3.72 -19.19 21.03
CA GLY A 82 4.77 -19.79 20.26
C GLY A 82 4.51 -21.25 19.85
N SER A 83 3.39 -21.85 20.31
CA SER A 83 3.09 -23.27 20.10
C SER A 83 2.02 -23.55 19.04
N GLY A 84 1.21 -22.54 18.68
CA GLY A 84 0.14 -22.63 17.69
C GLY A 84 0.50 -22.02 16.34
N GLY A 85 -0.19 -22.46 15.28
CA GLY A 85 -0.18 -21.79 13.98
C GLY A 85 -1.35 -20.82 13.84
N PHE A 86 -1.20 -19.81 12.97
CA PHE A 86 -2.26 -18.87 12.62
C PHE A 86 -3.45 -19.60 12.00
N ILE A 87 -4.66 -19.32 12.51
CA ILE A 87 -5.90 -19.84 11.96
C ILE A 87 -6.44 -18.81 10.99
N ASP A 88 -6.47 -19.14 9.70
CA ASP A 88 -6.94 -18.20 8.68
C ASP A 88 -8.45 -17.96 8.82
N PRO A 89 -8.92 -16.73 9.09
CA PRO A 89 -10.35 -16.44 9.26
C PRO A 89 -11.21 -16.84 8.05
N ALA A 90 -10.64 -16.80 6.83
CA ALA A 90 -11.36 -17.15 5.61
C ALA A 90 -11.64 -18.66 5.51
N THR A 91 -10.76 -19.51 6.07
CA THR A 91 -10.86 -20.97 5.95
C THR A 91 -11.21 -21.68 7.26
N GLY A 92 -11.01 -21.01 8.40
CA GLY A 92 -11.13 -21.60 9.73
C GLY A 92 -10.11 -22.72 10.02
N GLN A 93 -9.03 -22.82 9.23
CA GLN A 93 -7.98 -23.83 9.36
C GLN A 93 -6.64 -23.19 9.72
N VAL A 94 -5.75 -23.97 10.35
CA VAL A 94 -4.36 -23.54 10.55
C VAL A 94 -3.68 -23.38 9.20
N ARG A 95 -3.15 -22.20 8.94
CA ARG A 95 -2.31 -21.90 7.78
C ARG A 95 -0.90 -22.41 8.05
N ASN A 96 -0.48 -23.44 7.32
CA ASN A 96 0.89 -23.92 7.33
C ASN A 96 1.54 -23.65 5.98
N ILE A 97 2.79 -23.23 6.02
CA ILE A 97 3.60 -23.03 4.82
C ILE A 97 4.79 -24.00 4.79
N PRO A 98 5.17 -24.48 3.60
CA PRO A 98 6.44 -25.16 3.41
C PRO A 98 7.58 -24.14 3.46
N LEU A 99 8.74 -24.54 3.98
CA LEU A 99 9.92 -23.67 4.10
C LEU A 99 10.98 -23.96 3.04
N GLU A 100 11.58 -22.92 2.46
CA GLU A 100 12.68 -22.98 1.48
C GLU A 100 14.01 -23.42 2.12
N ILE A 101 14.11 -24.68 2.57
CA ILE A 101 15.28 -25.17 3.31
C ILE A 101 15.84 -26.50 2.81
N LYS A 102 17.15 -26.71 3.03
CA LYS A 102 17.82 -28.02 2.89
C LYS A 102 18.42 -28.45 4.23
N PRO A 103 17.74 -29.33 5.01
CA PRO A 103 18.26 -29.81 6.29
C PRO A 103 19.63 -30.47 6.17
N GLN A 104 20.45 -30.30 7.21
CA GLN A 104 21.79 -30.89 7.25
C GLN A 104 21.73 -32.42 7.13
N GLY A 105 22.49 -32.98 6.19
CA GLY A 105 22.52 -34.42 5.91
C GLY A 105 21.42 -34.90 4.97
N ALA A 106 20.49 -34.04 4.54
CA ALA A 106 19.57 -34.35 3.47
C ALA A 106 20.32 -34.38 2.12
N THR A 107 20.14 -35.45 1.34
CA THR A 107 20.73 -35.58 0.00
C THR A 107 20.15 -34.53 -0.95
N GLU A 108 18.83 -34.32 -0.88
CA GLU A 108 18.07 -33.33 -1.64
C GLU A 108 17.34 -32.38 -0.69
N PRO A 109 17.04 -31.14 -1.12
CA PRO A 109 16.14 -30.25 -0.37
C PRO A 109 14.76 -30.87 -0.17
N LEU A 110 14.07 -30.46 0.89
CA LEU A 110 12.69 -30.90 1.12
C LEU A 110 11.77 -29.98 0.32
N TYR A 111 11.10 -30.54 -0.67
CA TYR A 111 10.17 -29.81 -1.52
C TYR A 111 8.74 -30.19 -1.18
N SER A 112 7.90 -29.18 -0.97
CA SER A 112 6.45 -29.34 -1.13
C SER A 112 6.10 -29.37 -2.62
N GLN A 113 4.86 -29.78 -2.95
CA GLN A 113 4.32 -29.60 -4.30
C GLN A 113 4.38 -28.13 -4.73
N THR A 114 4.21 -27.20 -3.79
CA THR A 114 4.27 -25.75 -4.03
C THR A 114 5.64 -25.30 -4.51
N PHE A 115 6.75 -25.78 -3.93
CA PHE A 115 8.09 -25.41 -4.40
C PHE A 115 8.39 -25.93 -5.81
N GLN A 116 7.86 -27.10 -6.16
CA GLN A 116 7.97 -27.63 -7.51
C GLN A 116 7.14 -26.80 -8.51
N GLN A 117 5.98 -26.32 -8.09
CA GLN A 117 5.12 -25.44 -8.90
C GLN A 117 5.74 -24.05 -9.09
N ALA A 118 6.41 -23.51 -8.08
CA ALA A 118 7.15 -22.25 -8.12
C ALA A 118 8.49 -22.34 -8.91
N GLY A 119 8.84 -23.48 -9.49
CA GLY A 119 10.04 -23.65 -10.31
C GLY A 119 11.36 -23.63 -9.54
N ILE A 120 11.34 -23.71 -8.21
CA ILE A 120 12.54 -23.68 -7.35
C ILE A 120 13.19 -25.06 -7.38
N THR A 121 14.37 -25.15 -7.99
CA THR A 121 15.13 -26.41 -8.15
C THR A 121 16.35 -26.53 -7.24
N VAL A 122 16.76 -25.42 -6.61
CA VAL A 122 17.75 -25.35 -5.52
C VAL A 122 17.33 -24.19 -4.62
N PRO A 123 16.89 -24.43 -3.36
CA PRO A 123 16.54 -23.34 -2.46
C PRO A 123 17.80 -22.53 -2.12
N PRO A 124 17.71 -21.19 -2.14
CA PRO A 124 18.81 -20.32 -1.73
C PRO A 124 19.23 -20.59 -0.29
N VAL A 125 20.53 -20.60 -0.03
CA VAL A 125 21.06 -20.74 1.34
C VAL A 125 21.21 -19.34 1.92
N LEU A 126 20.12 -18.83 2.49
CA LEU A 126 20.16 -17.63 3.32
C LEU A 126 20.61 -18.03 4.74
N SER A 127 21.56 -17.27 5.30
CA SER A 127 22.19 -17.61 6.58
C SER A 127 21.57 -16.87 7.76
N ASN A 128 21.49 -17.56 8.89
CA ASN A 128 21.09 -17.01 10.18
C ASN A 128 22.27 -16.23 10.78
N VAL A 129 22.40 -14.98 10.33
CA VAL A 129 23.41 -14.03 10.80
C VAL A 129 22.73 -12.92 11.59
N VAL A 130 23.51 -12.19 12.39
CA VAL A 130 23.01 -11.01 13.11
C VAL A 130 22.22 -10.08 12.17
N GLY A 131 21.02 -9.68 12.59
CA GLY A 131 20.13 -8.82 11.82
C GLY A 131 19.25 -9.52 10.79
N SER A 132 19.40 -10.83 10.55
CA SER A 132 18.47 -11.54 9.67
C SER A 132 17.14 -11.86 10.36
N ILE A 133 16.05 -11.90 9.59
CA ILE A 133 14.73 -12.38 10.02
C ILE A 133 14.44 -13.74 9.39
N ALA A 134 13.91 -14.66 10.19
CA ALA A 134 13.61 -16.02 9.78
C ALA A 134 12.28 -16.50 10.34
N MET A 135 11.65 -17.44 9.64
CA MET A 135 10.36 -17.99 10.03
C MET A 135 10.54 -19.05 11.11
N ALA A 136 9.78 -18.92 12.20
CA ALA A 136 9.75 -19.92 13.25
C ALA A 136 8.88 -21.11 12.82
N ARG A 137 9.19 -22.28 13.39
CA ARG A 137 8.41 -23.51 13.18
C ARG A 137 8.50 -24.42 14.38
N SER A 138 7.55 -25.35 14.46
CA SER A 138 7.58 -26.40 15.48
C SER A 138 8.55 -27.52 15.11
N ASN A 139 8.83 -28.39 16.10
CA ASN A 139 9.61 -29.62 15.90
C ASN A 139 8.76 -30.79 15.37
N ALA A 140 7.44 -30.60 15.17
CA ALA A 140 6.53 -31.66 14.75
C ALA A 140 6.61 -31.99 13.24
N GLY A 141 7.34 -31.18 12.47
CA GLY A 141 7.54 -31.36 11.03
C GLY A 141 8.16 -30.11 10.39
N THR A 142 8.59 -30.23 9.13
CA THR A 142 9.18 -29.10 8.38
C THR A 142 8.15 -28.10 7.88
N ASP A 143 6.90 -28.52 7.69
CA ASP A 143 5.80 -27.69 7.16
C ASP A 143 4.88 -27.25 8.30
N THR A 144 5.49 -26.71 9.36
CA THR A 144 4.76 -26.21 10.55
C THR A 144 5.02 -24.73 10.79
N ALA A 145 5.72 -24.08 9.87
CA ALA A 145 5.80 -22.64 9.82
C ALA A 145 4.44 -22.05 9.47
N SER A 146 4.14 -20.91 10.06
CA SER A 146 2.84 -20.25 9.96
C SER A 146 3.05 -18.74 10.03
N SER A 147 2.66 -18.06 11.10
CA SER A 147 2.84 -16.61 11.26
C SER A 147 4.12 -16.21 12.00
N GLN A 148 4.63 -17.04 12.90
CA GLN A 148 5.67 -16.63 13.84
C GLN A 148 7.03 -16.47 13.16
N PHE A 149 7.78 -15.42 13.53
CA PHE A 149 9.11 -15.13 13.02
C PHE A 149 10.07 -14.79 14.16
N TYR A 150 11.37 -14.76 13.86
CA TYR A 150 12.39 -14.29 14.79
C TYR A 150 13.50 -13.49 14.10
N PHE A 151 14.04 -12.53 14.84
CA PHE A 151 15.27 -11.80 14.49
C PHE A 151 16.48 -12.47 15.14
N ASN A 152 17.56 -12.64 14.38
CA ASN A 152 18.84 -13.11 14.88
C ASN A 152 19.60 -11.97 15.57
N LEU A 153 19.90 -12.12 16.87
CA LEU A 153 20.74 -11.19 17.63
C LEU A 153 22.24 -11.50 17.52
N ALA A 154 22.56 -12.72 17.08
CA ALA A 154 23.92 -13.19 16.86
C ALA A 154 23.95 -14.19 15.68
N ASN A 155 25.15 -14.48 15.18
CA ASN A 155 25.33 -15.51 14.16
C ASN A 155 24.94 -16.88 14.71
N SER A 156 23.90 -17.46 14.14
CA SER A 156 23.26 -18.70 14.58
C SER A 156 23.29 -19.74 13.46
N THR A 157 24.46 -19.97 12.86
CA THR A 157 24.64 -20.84 11.68
C THR A 157 24.21 -22.30 11.92
N SER A 158 24.00 -22.72 13.17
CA SER A 158 23.38 -24.01 13.49
C SER A 158 21.92 -24.12 13.04
N LEU A 159 21.25 -22.99 12.80
CA LEU A 159 19.87 -22.93 12.30
C LEU A 159 19.80 -23.02 10.77
N ASP A 160 20.92 -22.84 10.07
CA ASP A 160 20.97 -22.88 8.60
C ASP A 160 20.52 -24.25 8.08
N GLY A 161 19.70 -24.22 7.03
CA GLY A 161 19.07 -25.42 6.46
C GLY A 161 17.93 -25.99 7.30
N ASN A 162 17.66 -25.47 8.50
CA ASN A 162 16.56 -25.92 9.35
C ASN A 162 15.45 -24.88 9.53
N TYR A 163 15.75 -23.60 9.30
CA TYR A 163 14.82 -22.48 9.34
C TYR A 163 15.04 -21.60 8.12
N ALA A 164 13.97 -21.08 7.54
CA ALA A 164 14.04 -20.21 6.37
C ALA A 164 14.26 -18.77 6.82
N VAL A 165 15.44 -18.24 6.51
CA VAL A 165 15.68 -16.80 6.51
C VAL A 165 14.99 -16.23 5.27
N PHE A 166 14.29 -15.11 5.42
CA PHE A 166 13.53 -14.49 4.32
C PHE A 166 13.73 -12.97 4.23
N GLY A 167 14.65 -12.41 5.01
CA GLY A 167 14.94 -10.99 4.98
C GLY A 167 15.99 -10.56 6.00
N THR A 168 16.18 -9.25 6.10
CA THR A 168 17.13 -8.62 7.01
C THR A 168 16.62 -7.28 7.53
N VAL A 169 16.97 -6.93 8.76
CA VAL A 169 16.76 -5.61 9.34
C VAL A 169 17.78 -4.66 8.72
N SER A 170 17.33 -3.77 7.84
CA SER A 170 18.18 -2.79 7.17
C SER A 170 18.40 -1.52 8.01
N GLN A 171 17.44 -1.17 8.88
CA GLN A 171 17.51 -0.05 9.82
C GLN A 171 16.80 -0.38 11.14
N GLY A 172 17.25 0.22 12.25
CA GLY A 172 16.62 0.04 13.58
C GLY A 172 17.01 -1.26 14.29
N PHE A 173 18.13 -1.90 13.93
CA PHE A 173 18.58 -3.11 14.63
C PHE A 173 18.91 -2.87 16.11
N ASP A 174 19.29 -1.65 16.48
CA ASP A 174 19.45 -1.22 17.87
C ASP A 174 18.15 -1.26 18.68
N VAL A 175 16.99 -1.02 18.04
CA VAL A 175 15.66 -1.22 18.62
C VAL A 175 15.43 -2.71 18.86
N VAL A 176 15.66 -3.55 17.83
CA VAL A 176 15.54 -5.02 17.95
C VAL A 176 16.41 -5.57 19.09
N ASN A 177 17.61 -5.05 19.26
CA ASN A 177 18.55 -5.48 20.30
C ASN A 177 18.17 -4.99 21.72
N GLN A 178 17.15 -4.13 21.85
CA GLN A 178 16.63 -3.64 23.13
C GLN A 178 15.28 -4.26 23.52
N VAL A 179 14.65 -4.99 22.60
CA VAL A 179 13.35 -5.65 22.82
C VAL A 179 13.42 -6.57 24.03
N GLN A 180 12.47 -6.39 24.94
CA GLN A 180 12.22 -7.24 26.09
C GLN A 180 11.04 -8.17 25.82
N GLN A 181 10.98 -9.25 26.60
CA GLN A 181 9.86 -10.17 26.50
C GLN A 181 8.56 -9.47 26.92
N GLY A 182 7.57 -9.44 26.03
CA GLY A 182 6.28 -8.79 26.23
C GLY A 182 6.13 -7.43 25.55
N ASP A 183 7.22 -6.85 25.03
CA ASP A 183 7.16 -5.63 24.20
C ASP A 183 6.28 -5.87 22.97
N ARG A 184 5.65 -4.80 22.49
CA ARG A 184 4.63 -4.89 21.43
C ARG A 184 5.18 -4.47 20.08
N LEU A 185 4.82 -5.26 19.07
CA LEU A 185 4.76 -4.81 17.69
C LEU A 185 3.42 -4.09 17.54
N TRP A 186 3.46 -2.76 17.54
CA TRP A 186 2.25 -1.94 17.48
C TRP A 186 1.61 -1.99 16.12
N ASP A 187 2.45 -1.98 15.08
CA ASP A 187 2.04 -1.78 13.71
C ASP A 187 3.10 -2.40 12.79
N ALA A 188 2.67 -2.96 11.67
CA ALA A 188 3.53 -3.49 10.64
C ALA A 188 2.94 -3.20 9.28
N GLU A 189 3.71 -2.53 8.42
CA GLU A 189 3.22 -2.03 7.14
C GLU A 189 4.18 -2.38 6.02
N VAL A 190 3.66 -2.88 4.90
CA VAL A 190 4.43 -3.02 3.67
C VAL A 190 4.42 -1.67 2.96
N VAL A 191 5.60 -1.10 2.79
CA VAL A 191 5.78 0.28 2.28
C VAL A 191 6.45 0.34 0.92
N ASP A 192 6.91 -0.80 0.40
CA ASP A 192 7.48 -0.92 -0.95
C ASP A 192 7.48 -2.39 -1.43
N GLY A 193 7.45 -2.59 -2.75
CA GLY A 193 7.42 -3.89 -3.42
C GLY A 193 6.06 -4.31 -3.98
N ILE A 194 6.05 -5.28 -4.90
CA ILE A 194 4.80 -5.82 -5.48
C ILE A 194 4.26 -6.91 -4.56
N ILE A 195 3.05 -6.72 -4.02
CA ILE A 195 2.38 -7.68 -3.14
C ILE A 195 1.31 -8.46 -3.91
N PRO A 196 1.46 -9.79 -4.09
CA PRO A 196 0.55 -10.54 -4.96
C PRO A 196 -0.81 -10.89 -4.36
N SER A 197 -1.03 -10.68 -3.07
CA SER A 197 -2.35 -10.81 -2.45
C SER A 197 -3.28 -9.64 -2.77
N ARG A 198 -2.74 -8.50 -3.20
CA ARG A 198 -3.53 -7.32 -3.60
C ARG A 198 -4.10 -7.51 -4.99
N VAL A 199 -5.42 -7.40 -5.08
CA VAL A 199 -6.17 -7.41 -6.32
C VAL A 199 -7.22 -6.32 -6.28
N SER A 200 -7.37 -5.61 -7.40
CA SER A 200 -8.45 -4.65 -7.59
C SER A 200 -9.22 -5.01 -8.85
N GLY A 201 -10.55 -4.89 -8.78
CA GLY A 201 -11.41 -4.97 -9.97
C GLY A 201 -11.35 -3.69 -10.81
N ILE A 202 -10.64 -2.67 -10.33
CA ILE A 202 -10.60 -1.31 -10.87
C ILE A 202 -9.18 -0.94 -11.28
N ILE A 203 -8.22 -0.99 -10.35
CA ILE A 203 -6.80 -0.79 -10.66
C ILE A 203 -6.21 -2.14 -11.08
N SER A 204 -6.33 -2.45 -12.37
CA SER A 204 -5.86 -3.74 -12.90
C SER A 204 -4.34 -3.84 -13.09
N ASP A 205 -3.64 -2.70 -13.11
CA ASP A 205 -2.17 -2.70 -13.13
C ASP A 205 -1.64 -2.95 -11.72
N ALA A 206 -0.95 -4.08 -11.55
CA ALA A 206 -0.42 -4.50 -10.26
C ALA A 206 0.65 -3.56 -9.71
N ASN A 207 1.41 -2.86 -10.56
CA ASN A 207 2.43 -1.92 -10.08
C ASN A 207 1.77 -0.65 -9.55
N ILE A 208 0.76 -0.13 -10.25
CA ILE A 208 -0.02 1.04 -9.80
C ILE A 208 -0.75 0.70 -8.50
N LEU A 209 -1.44 -0.44 -8.45
CA LEU A 209 -2.16 -0.87 -7.25
C LEU A 209 -1.22 -1.05 -6.04
N ASN A 210 -0.06 -1.67 -6.25
CA ASN A 210 0.91 -1.85 -5.17
C ASN A 210 1.56 -0.55 -4.76
N GLY A 211 1.91 0.33 -5.71
CA GLY A 211 2.37 1.67 -5.41
C GLY A 211 1.37 2.42 -4.54
N PHE A 212 0.09 2.41 -4.92
CA PHE A 212 -0.98 3.10 -4.20
C PHE A 212 -1.11 2.62 -2.76
N ILE A 213 -1.29 1.33 -2.55
CA ILE A 213 -1.53 0.82 -1.20
C ILE A 213 -0.24 0.85 -0.36
N ASN A 214 0.95 0.56 -0.94
CA ASN A 214 2.23 0.70 -0.22
C ASN A 214 2.43 2.11 0.33
N THR A 215 1.95 3.11 -0.40
CA THR A 215 2.18 4.49 0.00
C THR A 215 1.15 5.01 0.98
N ILE A 216 -0.09 4.55 0.90
CA ILE A 216 -1.06 4.72 1.99
C ILE A 216 -0.49 4.15 3.28
N ASN A 217 0.00 2.91 3.23
CA ASN A 217 0.63 2.25 4.37
C ASN A 217 1.84 3.04 4.89
N LEU A 218 2.61 3.68 4.00
CA LEU A 218 3.70 4.57 4.43
C LEU A 218 3.19 5.84 5.13
N SER A 219 2.07 6.40 4.67
CA SER A 219 1.47 7.63 5.20
C SER A 219 0.75 7.45 6.55
N THR A 220 0.25 6.24 6.83
CA THR A 220 -0.44 5.88 8.09
C THR A 220 0.54 5.65 9.24
N LEU A 221 1.81 5.38 8.94
CA LEU A 221 2.81 5.10 9.95
C LEU A 221 3.06 6.33 10.85
N PRO A 222 2.99 6.18 12.18
CA PRO A 222 3.17 7.28 13.13
C PRO A 222 4.66 7.62 13.31
N LEU A 223 5.24 8.36 12.36
CA LEU A 223 6.68 8.57 12.30
C LEU A 223 7.05 10.05 12.52
N SER A 224 7.78 10.31 13.61
CA SER A 224 8.38 11.62 13.89
C SER A 224 9.62 11.86 13.02
N TYR A 225 9.68 13.02 12.36
CA TYR A 225 10.88 13.53 11.68
C TYR A 225 11.67 14.52 12.56
N ALA A 226 12.99 14.54 12.36
CA ALA A 226 13.95 15.54 12.85
C ALA A 226 14.81 15.95 11.61
N TYR A 227 15.34 17.16 11.37
CA TYR A 227 15.87 18.27 12.18
C TYR A 227 16.28 19.41 11.20
N PRO A 228 16.56 20.66 11.64
CA PRO A 228 15.66 21.70 12.12
C PRO A 228 15.14 22.60 10.96
N ARG A 229 13.82 22.70 10.78
CA ARG A 229 13.21 23.77 9.99
C ARG A 229 12.19 24.50 10.85
N ASP A 230 11.95 25.76 10.52
CA ASP A 230 10.78 26.45 11.06
C ASP A 230 9.58 25.80 10.38
N PHE A 231 8.97 24.86 11.11
CA PHE A 231 7.90 23.99 10.60
C PHE A 231 6.60 24.77 10.40
N ASP A 232 6.56 26.07 10.72
CA ASP A 232 5.39 26.92 10.50
C ASP A 232 5.66 28.00 9.43
N ALA A 233 6.80 27.94 8.72
CA ALA A 233 7.23 28.95 7.76
C ALA A 233 7.17 28.45 6.33
N ASP A 234 6.90 29.34 5.38
CA ASP A 234 7.01 29.07 3.95
C ASP A 234 8.45 28.63 3.57
N ASN A 235 8.62 27.38 3.14
CA ASN A 235 9.89 26.76 2.77
C ASN A 235 10.00 26.63 1.24
N VAL A 236 11.24 26.64 0.72
CA VAL A 236 11.52 26.28 -0.69
C VAL A 236 12.55 25.17 -0.69
N LEU A 237 12.20 24.01 -1.24
CA LEU A 237 13.03 22.82 -1.23
C LEU A 237 13.14 22.17 -2.62
N THR A 238 14.31 21.61 -2.89
CA THR A 238 14.55 20.75 -4.04
C THR A 238 15.19 19.46 -3.57
N LEU A 239 14.56 18.34 -3.87
CA LEU A 239 15.10 17.01 -3.59
C LEU A 239 16.19 16.68 -4.61
N THR A 240 17.05 15.74 -4.24
CA THR A 240 18.05 15.17 -5.14
C THR A 240 17.93 13.65 -5.05
N PRO A 241 18.31 12.89 -6.07
CA PRO A 241 18.17 11.43 -6.01
C PRO A 241 18.86 10.80 -4.79
N ASP A 242 19.96 11.41 -4.32
CA ASP A 242 20.64 10.99 -3.09
C ASP A 242 19.78 11.24 -1.84
N ILE A 243 19.05 12.36 -1.78
CA ILE A 243 18.12 12.65 -0.67
C ILE A 243 16.96 11.67 -0.70
N THR A 244 16.37 11.41 -1.86
CA THR A 244 15.26 10.49 -2.07
C THR A 244 15.64 9.06 -1.65
N GLN A 245 16.78 8.56 -2.13
CA GLN A 245 17.27 7.22 -1.79
C GLN A 245 17.62 7.05 -0.30
N ASN A 246 18.10 8.10 0.36
CA ASN A 246 18.48 8.05 1.77
C ASN A 246 17.33 8.40 2.73
N ASN A 247 16.21 8.92 2.21
CA ASN A 247 15.00 9.21 2.97
C ASN A 247 13.81 8.46 2.36
N PRO A 248 13.79 7.12 2.43
CA PRO A 248 12.72 6.31 1.86
C PRO A 248 11.35 6.56 2.52
N ARG A 249 11.31 7.37 3.59
CA ARG A 249 10.10 7.77 4.31
C ARG A 249 9.44 9.02 3.71
N GLY A 250 10.02 9.60 2.67
CA GLY A 250 9.57 10.86 2.08
C GLY A 250 9.89 12.10 2.89
N LEU A 251 9.44 13.22 2.36
CA LEU A 251 9.57 14.56 2.89
C LEU A 251 8.24 15.02 3.49
N LEU A 252 8.30 15.55 4.71
CA LEU A 252 7.22 16.34 5.30
C LEU A 252 7.59 17.83 5.23
N ALA A 253 6.76 18.63 4.58
CA ALA A 253 6.99 20.07 4.36
C ALA A 253 6.77 20.83 5.67
N GLY A 254 5.57 20.69 6.23
CA GLY A 254 5.24 21.08 7.57
C GLY A 254 3.96 21.90 7.61
N GLY A 255 4.02 23.05 8.24
CA GLY A 255 3.07 24.13 8.09
C GLY A 255 3.74 25.29 7.36
N GLY A 256 2.94 26.04 6.59
CA GLY A 256 3.43 27.13 5.74
C GLY A 256 2.92 26.94 4.32
N ASN A 257 3.20 27.87 3.42
CA ASN A 257 2.95 27.66 1.99
C ASN A 257 4.28 27.27 1.36
N ASP A 258 4.53 25.97 1.27
CA ASP A 258 5.80 25.39 0.89
C ASP A 258 5.89 25.20 -0.62
N GLN A 259 7.09 25.38 -1.17
CA GLN A 259 7.41 25.06 -2.56
C GLN A 259 8.42 23.92 -2.60
N ILE A 260 7.99 22.75 -3.07
CA ILE A 260 8.81 21.55 -3.12
C ILE A 260 8.93 21.09 -4.58
N THR A 261 10.16 20.84 -5.00
CA THR A 261 10.46 20.12 -6.23
C THR A 261 11.16 18.83 -5.87
N GLY A 262 10.67 17.72 -6.42
CA GLY A 262 11.25 16.41 -6.36
C GLY A 262 12.56 16.34 -7.15
N SER A 263 12.94 15.13 -7.46
CA SER A 263 14.17 14.73 -8.08
C SER A 263 13.87 13.97 -9.36
N THR A 264 14.87 13.31 -9.94
CA THR A 264 14.66 12.46 -11.12
C THR A 264 14.41 10.99 -10.76
N GLY A 265 14.03 10.70 -9.52
CA GLY A 265 13.69 9.36 -9.06
C GLY A 265 12.49 9.44 -8.13
N ASN A 266 11.88 8.28 -7.86
CA ASN A 266 10.61 8.15 -7.14
C ASN A 266 10.63 8.84 -5.77
N ASP A 267 9.95 9.99 -5.67
CA ASP A 267 9.86 10.83 -4.49
C ASP A 267 8.57 10.59 -3.71
N VAL A 268 8.64 10.81 -2.39
CA VAL A 268 7.47 10.80 -1.51
C VAL A 268 7.43 12.17 -0.84
N ILE A 269 6.39 12.95 -1.10
CA ILE A 269 6.25 14.34 -0.65
C ILE A 269 4.90 14.49 0.07
N ASN A 270 4.91 15.17 1.22
CA ASN A 270 3.71 15.51 1.97
C ASN A 270 3.77 17.00 2.40
N GLY A 271 2.88 17.82 1.84
CA GLY A 271 2.76 19.25 2.14
C GLY A 271 2.28 19.52 3.57
N ASN A 272 1.31 18.73 4.01
CA ASN A 272 0.69 18.74 5.34
C ASN A 272 -0.21 19.95 5.61
N GLN A 273 0.29 21.14 5.91
CA GLN A 273 -0.56 22.29 6.23
C GLN A 273 -0.15 23.52 5.42
N GLY A 274 -1.14 24.17 4.82
CA GLY A 274 -0.99 25.43 4.10
C GLY A 274 -1.11 25.19 2.60
N ASN A 275 -1.02 26.27 1.80
CA ASN A 275 -1.26 26.15 0.35
C ASN A 275 0.07 25.85 -0.34
N ASP A 276 0.35 24.56 -0.54
CA ASP A 276 1.63 24.09 -1.00
C ASP A 276 1.72 24.00 -2.53
N SER A 277 2.94 24.11 -3.05
CA SER A 277 3.27 23.89 -4.45
C SER A 277 4.26 22.74 -4.56
N LEU A 278 3.76 21.58 -4.96
CA LEU A 278 4.47 20.31 -4.94
C LEU A 278 4.65 19.80 -6.37
N ASN A 279 5.88 19.49 -6.77
CA ASN A 279 6.20 18.95 -8.09
C ASN A 279 7.09 17.72 -7.93
N GLY A 280 6.72 16.56 -8.47
CA GLY A 280 7.50 15.32 -8.42
C GLY A 280 8.72 15.33 -9.35
N ASP A 281 8.64 16.07 -10.46
CA ASP A 281 9.62 16.11 -11.55
C ASP A 281 9.64 14.81 -12.38
N ALA A 282 10.54 13.87 -12.13
CA ALA A 282 10.55 12.62 -12.88
C ALA A 282 10.77 11.44 -11.95
N GLY A 283 10.16 10.30 -12.26
CA GLY A 283 10.06 9.19 -11.33
C GLY A 283 8.60 8.82 -11.16
N ASN A 284 8.35 7.69 -10.52
CA ASN A 284 7.00 7.37 -10.08
C ASN A 284 6.85 7.97 -8.68
N ASP A 285 6.25 9.14 -8.61
CA ASP A 285 6.20 9.98 -7.42
C ASP A 285 4.90 9.78 -6.64
N TYR A 286 4.97 10.02 -5.34
CA TYR A 286 3.82 10.09 -4.47
C TYR A 286 3.76 11.44 -3.78
N ILE A 287 2.65 12.14 -3.98
CA ILE A 287 2.51 13.50 -3.49
C ILE A 287 1.18 13.65 -2.76
N LEU A 288 1.25 14.00 -1.49
CA LEU A 288 0.13 14.43 -0.66
C LEU A 288 0.16 15.95 -0.54
N GLY A 289 -0.94 16.60 -0.92
CA GLY A 289 -1.18 18.03 -0.65
C GLY A 289 -1.26 18.26 0.85
N GLY A 290 -2.35 17.77 1.47
CA GLY A 290 -2.50 17.74 2.91
C GLY A 290 -3.72 18.52 3.38
N GLN A 291 -3.56 19.73 3.85
CA GLN A 291 -4.63 20.60 4.32
C GLN A 291 -4.48 21.94 3.63
N ASP A 292 -5.62 22.57 3.31
CA ASP A 292 -5.70 23.82 2.56
C ASP A 292 -5.49 23.59 1.05
N ASN A 293 -5.40 24.64 0.23
CA ASN A 293 -5.52 24.48 -1.23
C ASN A 293 -4.14 24.30 -1.86
N ASP A 294 -3.88 23.11 -2.37
CA ASP A 294 -2.58 22.72 -2.88
C ASP A 294 -2.51 22.72 -4.40
N SER A 295 -1.30 22.93 -4.92
CA SER A 295 -0.97 22.76 -6.34
C SER A 295 0.03 21.63 -6.49
N ILE A 296 -0.42 20.53 -7.09
CA ILE A 296 0.34 19.29 -7.23
C ILE A 296 0.61 19.03 -8.71
N THR A 297 1.84 18.63 -9.03
CA THR A 297 2.23 18.11 -10.35
C THR A 297 3.04 16.84 -10.15
N GLY A 298 2.60 15.72 -10.73
CA GLY A 298 3.37 14.46 -10.69
C GLY A 298 4.64 14.59 -11.51
N GLY A 299 4.49 14.77 -12.82
CA GLY A 299 5.60 15.04 -13.73
C GLY A 299 5.77 13.96 -14.78
N GLN A 300 6.87 13.22 -14.75
CA GLN A 300 7.13 12.12 -15.69
C GLN A 300 7.24 10.80 -14.93
N GLY A 301 6.33 9.86 -15.19
CA GLY A 301 6.28 8.57 -14.54
C GLY A 301 4.84 8.22 -14.20
N ASN A 302 4.65 7.10 -13.53
CA ASN A 302 3.32 6.72 -13.06
C ASN A 302 3.18 7.20 -11.62
N ASP A 303 2.50 8.32 -11.45
CA ASP A 303 2.43 9.07 -10.21
C ASP A 303 1.16 8.77 -9.41
N ILE A 304 1.20 9.07 -8.12
CA ILE A 304 0.08 8.90 -7.20
C ILE A 304 -0.09 10.19 -6.41
N LEU A 305 -1.17 10.89 -6.67
CA LEU A 305 -1.39 12.26 -6.24
C LEU A 305 -2.71 12.32 -5.44
N ASP A 306 -2.66 12.84 -4.22
CA ASP A 306 -3.83 13.03 -3.36
C ASP A 306 -3.83 14.44 -2.75
N GLY A 307 -4.84 15.26 -3.09
CA GLY A 307 -5.01 16.61 -2.54
C GLY A 307 -5.41 16.61 -1.06
N ASN A 308 -6.06 15.55 -0.61
CA ASN A 308 -6.54 15.32 0.75
C ASN A 308 -7.65 16.28 1.19
N LYS A 309 -7.35 17.51 1.63
CA LYS A 309 -8.38 18.49 2.00
C LYS A 309 -8.01 19.85 1.48
N GLY A 310 -8.86 20.44 0.65
CA GLY A 310 -8.51 21.69 -0.01
C GLY A 310 -9.46 22.01 -1.12
N ASN A 311 -9.14 22.99 -1.95
CA ASN A 311 -9.67 23.04 -3.31
C ASN A 311 -8.43 22.96 -4.18
N ASP A 312 -8.06 21.75 -4.51
CA ASP A 312 -6.73 21.40 -4.99
C ASP A 312 -6.67 21.46 -6.51
N ILE A 313 -5.47 21.73 -7.03
CA ILE A 313 -5.19 21.68 -8.46
C ILE A 313 -4.12 20.62 -8.67
N ILE A 314 -4.49 19.52 -9.34
CA ILE A 314 -3.62 18.36 -9.50
C ILE A 314 -3.45 18.04 -10.99
N PHE A 315 -2.19 17.98 -11.42
CA PHE A 315 -1.77 17.53 -12.75
C PHE A 315 -0.97 16.24 -12.63
N GLY A 316 -1.41 15.16 -13.29
CA GLY A 316 -0.70 13.88 -13.36
C GLY A 316 0.64 14.05 -14.05
N GLY A 317 0.58 14.30 -15.35
CA GLY A 317 1.75 14.59 -16.16
C GLY A 317 1.87 13.60 -17.31
N ALA A 318 3.00 12.91 -17.44
CA ALA A 318 3.14 11.88 -18.45
C ALA A 318 3.36 10.53 -17.79
N GLY A 319 2.54 9.54 -18.15
CA GLY A 319 2.54 8.21 -17.55
C GLY A 319 1.14 7.86 -17.09
N SER A 320 0.95 6.68 -16.53
CA SER A 320 -0.37 6.27 -16.02
C SER A 320 -0.48 6.66 -14.56
N ASP A 321 -1.24 7.72 -14.30
CA ASP A 321 -1.32 8.36 -13.00
C ASP A 321 -2.58 7.96 -12.23
N PHE A 322 -2.47 8.01 -10.90
CA PHE A 322 -3.61 7.96 -9.99
C PHE A 322 -3.76 9.31 -9.32
N ILE A 323 -4.95 9.90 -9.46
CA ILE A 323 -5.23 11.25 -9.00
C ILE A 323 -6.50 11.25 -8.15
N ARG A 324 -6.38 11.76 -6.93
CA ARG A 324 -7.49 11.91 -5.99
C ARG A 324 -7.56 13.35 -5.48
N GLY A 325 -8.73 13.99 -5.61
CA GLY A 325 -8.97 15.34 -5.10
C GLY A 325 -9.04 15.36 -3.58
N GLY A 326 -9.96 14.57 -3.03
CA GLY A 326 -10.14 14.45 -1.58
C GLY A 326 -11.36 15.24 -1.12
N GLN A 327 -11.20 16.15 -0.16
CA GLN A 327 -12.29 17.01 0.31
C GLN A 327 -12.18 18.41 -0.28
N GLY A 328 -13.22 18.85 -0.97
CA GLY A 328 -13.45 20.21 -1.43
C GLY A 328 -13.70 20.24 -2.93
N ASN A 329 -13.50 21.37 -3.59
CA ASN A 329 -13.79 21.48 -5.04
C ASN A 329 -12.49 21.48 -5.82
N ASP A 330 -12.14 20.31 -6.34
CA ASP A 330 -10.82 20.04 -6.88
C ASP A 330 -10.82 20.11 -8.42
N SER A 331 -9.65 20.41 -8.98
CA SER A 331 -9.39 20.43 -10.41
C SER A 331 -8.32 19.41 -10.75
N LEU A 332 -8.73 18.28 -11.33
CA LEU A 332 -7.89 17.14 -11.64
C LEU A 332 -7.66 17.02 -13.15
N ASN A 333 -6.40 16.87 -13.56
CA ASN A 333 -6.01 16.66 -14.94
C ASN A 333 -4.99 15.52 -15.04
N GLY A 334 -5.33 14.44 -15.75
CA GLY A 334 -4.45 13.28 -16.00
C GLY A 334 -3.25 13.60 -16.89
N ASN A 335 -3.45 14.45 -17.90
CA ASN A 335 -2.51 14.76 -18.97
C ASN A 335 -2.25 13.56 -19.93
N GLU A 336 -1.00 13.16 -20.17
CA GLU A 336 -0.71 12.09 -21.14
C GLU A 336 -0.62 10.74 -20.43
N GLY A 337 -1.53 9.82 -20.68
CA GLY A 337 -1.54 8.59 -19.89
C GLY A 337 -2.83 7.82 -19.94
N ASN A 338 -2.85 6.64 -19.32
CA ASN A 338 -4.12 6.05 -18.94
C ASN A 338 -4.27 6.29 -17.45
N ASP A 339 -5.13 7.22 -17.08
CA ASP A 339 -5.17 7.79 -15.75
C ASP A 339 -6.41 7.34 -14.97
N PHE A 340 -6.30 7.42 -13.65
CA PHE A 340 -7.38 7.14 -12.72
C PHE A 340 -7.71 8.39 -11.91
N LEU A 341 -8.89 8.97 -12.11
CA LEU A 341 -9.27 10.24 -11.48
C LEU A 341 -10.46 10.06 -10.54
N ILE A 342 -10.30 10.47 -9.28
CA ILE A 342 -11.34 10.46 -8.24
C ILE A 342 -11.48 11.88 -7.67
N GLY A 343 -12.66 12.48 -7.81
CA GLY A 343 -12.96 13.76 -7.14
C GLY A 343 -13.04 13.62 -5.62
N ASP A 344 -13.78 12.60 -5.16
CA ASP A 344 -14.24 12.45 -3.77
C ASP A 344 -15.25 13.54 -3.39
N LEU A 345 -15.11 14.16 -2.21
CA LEU A 345 -16.14 14.96 -1.58
C LEU A 345 -16.11 16.39 -2.09
N GLY A 346 -17.07 16.77 -2.93
CA GLY A 346 -17.31 18.18 -3.24
C GLY A 346 -17.86 18.38 -4.63
N THR A 347 -17.29 19.30 -5.39
CA THR A 347 -17.72 19.56 -6.77
C THR A 347 -16.49 19.68 -7.62
N ASP A 348 -16.12 18.56 -8.22
CA ASP A 348 -14.81 18.40 -8.84
C ASP A 348 -14.86 18.54 -10.35
N SER A 349 -13.74 18.94 -10.94
CA SER A 349 -13.53 18.97 -12.38
C SER A 349 -12.47 17.95 -12.75
N LEU A 350 -12.86 16.92 -13.50
CA LEU A 350 -12.00 15.80 -13.89
C LEU A 350 -11.74 15.87 -15.40
N THR A 351 -10.48 15.86 -15.80
CA THR A 351 -10.03 15.92 -17.20
C THR A 351 -9.00 14.81 -17.42
N GLY A 352 -9.23 13.90 -18.36
CA GLY A 352 -8.29 12.81 -18.64
C GLY A 352 -7.15 13.23 -19.57
N GLU A 353 -7.47 14.12 -20.52
CA GLU A 353 -6.68 14.47 -21.69
C GLU A 353 -6.41 13.27 -22.62
N GLY A 354 -5.22 12.67 -22.56
CA GLY A 354 -4.72 11.80 -23.61
C GLY A 354 -4.50 10.36 -23.17
N GLY A 355 -5.48 9.49 -23.35
CA GLY A 355 -5.32 8.03 -23.28
C GLY A 355 -6.62 7.37 -22.84
N ALA A 356 -6.55 6.16 -22.27
CA ALA A 356 -7.75 5.43 -21.88
C ALA A 356 -8.03 5.61 -20.38
N ASP A 357 -8.77 6.66 -20.04
CA ASP A 357 -8.88 7.10 -18.65
C ASP A 357 -10.06 6.49 -17.90
N ILE A 358 -9.97 6.46 -16.58
CA ILE A 358 -11.04 6.05 -15.70
C ILE A 358 -11.43 7.21 -14.80
N PHE A 359 -12.63 7.73 -15.01
CA PHE A 359 -13.26 8.72 -14.15
C PHE A 359 -14.13 8.01 -13.12
N MET A 360 -13.86 8.25 -11.84
CA MET A 360 -14.59 7.63 -10.74
C MET A 360 -15.65 8.58 -10.18
N LEU A 361 -16.89 8.12 -10.17
CA LEU A 361 -18.01 8.80 -9.52
C LEU A 361 -18.53 7.97 -8.35
N ARG A 362 -18.75 8.61 -7.21
CA ARG A 362 -19.16 7.96 -5.97
C ARG A 362 -20.68 7.98 -5.78
N GLY A 363 -21.28 6.81 -5.55
CA GLY A 363 -22.72 6.67 -5.37
C GLY A 363 -23.25 7.14 -4.02
N ASP A 364 -22.41 7.09 -2.98
CA ASP A 364 -22.75 7.52 -1.62
C ASP A 364 -22.94 9.04 -1.49
N GLU A 365 -22.31 9.83 -2.36
CA GLU A 365 -22.47 11.28 -2.42
C GLU A 365 -23.76 11.71 -3.15
N ALA A 366 -24.14 10.93 -4.17
CA ALA A 366 -25.37 11.13 -4.94
C ALA A 366 -26.66 10.91 -4.12
N ALA A 367 -26.59 10.50 -2.85
CA ALA A 367 -27.77 10.51 -1.97
C ALA A 367 -28.22 11.93 -1.59
N THR A 368 -27.37 12.96 -1.81
CA THR A 368 -27.61 14.33 -1.32
C THR A 368 -27.56 15.44 -2.38
N VAL A 369 -26.98 15.17 -3.56
CA VAL A 369 -26.80 16.16 -4.63
C VAL A 369 -28.02 16.19 -5.57
N PHE A 370 -28.84 17.23 -5.50
CA PHE A 370 -30.00 17.43 -6.40
C PHE A 370 -29.85 18.65 -7.32
N ASP A 371 -28.76 19.41 -7.18
CA ASP A 371 -28.39 20.54 -8.04
C ASP A 371 -27.25 20.12 -8.96
N VAL A 372 -27.45 20.28 -10.28
CA VAL A 372 -26.43 19.96 -11.31
C VAL A 372 -25.15 20.77 -11.16
N ASN A 373 -25.19 21.92 -10.46
CA ASN A 373 -24.03 22.77 -10.24
C ASN A 373 -23.18 22.33 -9.03
N LEU A 374 -23.63 21.32 -8.29
CA LEU A 374 -22.93 20.74 -7.14
C LEU A 374 -22.48 19.31 -7.42
N ALA A 375 -22.49 18.90 -8.69
CA ALA A 375 -22.10 17.57 -9.12
C ALA A 375 -20.76 17.65 -9.86
N ASP A 376 -19.97 16.60 -9.74
CA ASP A 376 -18.70 16.48 -10.44
C ASP A 376 -18.86 16.58 -11.95
N ILE A 377 -17.82 17.12 -12.59
CA ILE A 377 -17.80 17.45 -14.00
C ILE A 377 -16.65 16.71 -14.66
N ILE A 378 -16.98 15.83 -15.61
CA ILE A 378 -16.00 15.21 -16.51
C ILE A 378 -15.94 16.03 -17.79
N THR A 379 -14.77 16.57 -18.13
CA THR A 379 -14.66 17.65 -19.12
C THR A 379 -14.44 17.18 -20.57
N ASP A 380 -13.85 16.00 -20.76
CA ASP A 380 -13.32 15.55 -22.07
C ASP A 380 -13.56 14.07 -22.42
N PHE A 381 -14.41 13.37 -21.68
CA PHE A 381 -14.72 11.94 -21.87
C PHE A 381 -14.87 11.49 -23.34
N SER A 382 -14.13 10.44 -23.71
CA SER A 382 -13.99 9.92 -25.06
C SER A 382 -13.89 8.40 -25.10
N VAL A 383 -15.00 7.74 -25.48
CA VAL A 383 -15.01 6.28 -25.71
C VAL A 383 -14.09 5.82 -26.84
N ALA A 384 -13.62 6.75 -27.69
CA ALA A 384 -12.73 6.45 -28.80
C ALA A 384 -11.28 6.28 -28.34
N GLU A 385 -10.88 7.02 -27.31
CA GLU A 385 -9.56 6.91 -26.67
C GLU A 385 -9.51 5.74 -25.68
N GLY A 386 -10.65 5.41 -25.07
CA GLY A 386 -10.80 4.20 -24.27
C GLY A 386 -11.55 4.43 -22.96
N ASP A 387 -11.93 5.67 -22.70
CA ASP A 387 -12.39 6.14 -21.40
C ASP A 387 -13.54 5.33 -20.84
N LYS A 388 -13.55 5.25 -19.51
CA LYS A 388 -14.57 4.60 -18.71
C LYS A 388 -14.99 5.54 -17.59
N ILE A 389 -16.27 5.48 -17.26
CA ILE A 389 -16.80 6.11 -16.05
C ILE A 389 -17.16 4.98 -15.09
N HIS A 390 -16.41 4.88 -14.00
CA HIS A 390 -16.62 3.90 -12.95
C HIS A 390 -17.51 4.49 -11.87
N ILE A 391 -18.61 3.80 -11.56
CA ILE A 391 -19.50 4.17 -10.47
C ILE A 391 -19.32 3.17 -9.33
N ILE A 392 -18.82 3.63 -8.17
CA ILE A 392 -18.79 2.80 -6.96
C ILE A 392 -20.18 2.80 -6.35
N ASP A 393 -20.91 1.72 -6.57
CA ASP A 393 -22.17 1.49 -5.88
C ASP A 393 -22.59 0.02 -6.01
N THR A 394 -23.61 -0.35 -5.23
CA THR A 394 -24.41 -1.55 -5.42
C THR A 394 -25.61 -1.31 -6.35
N ILE A 395 -25.77 -0.10 -6.88
CA ILE A 395 -26.88 0.26 -7.78
C ILE A 395 -26.76 -0.48 -9.12
N PRO A 396 -27.79 -1.21 -9.56
CA PRO A 396 -27.81 -1.78 -10.91
C PRO A 396 -27.84 -0.69 -12.00
N LEU A 397 -27.14 -0.91 -13.12
CA LEU A 397 -27.10 0.00 -14.28
C LEU A 397 -28.49 0.42 -14.79
N ALA A 398 -29.48 -0.46 -14.67
CA ALA A 398 -30.87 -0.19 -15.05
C ALA A 398 -31.55 0.93 -14.25
N ASN A 399 -31.00 1.27 -13.08
CA ASN A 399 -31.49 2.34 -12.22
C ASN A 399 -30.77 3.68 -12.45
N LEU A 400 -29.77 3.71 -13.34
CA LEU A 400 -29.16 4.96 -13.78
C LEU A 400 -29.97 5.56 -14.94
N SER A 401 -30.05 6.88 -14.96
CA SER A 401 -30.60 7.61 -16.10
C SER A 401 -29.64 8.67 -16.59
N PHE A 402 -29.63 8.85 -17.90
CA PHE A 402 -28.71 9.72 -18.62
C PHE A 402 -29.57 10.72 -19.38
N THR A 403 -29.50 12.00 -19.01
CA THR A 403 -30.36 13.05 -19.58
C THR A 403 -29.53 14.17 -20.15
N SER A 404 -29.95 14.73 -21.28
CA SER A 404 -29.26 15.87 -21.89
C SER A 404 -29.61 17.17 -21.16
N SER A 405 -28.59 17.94 -20.81
CA SER A 405 -28.70 19.33 -20.38
C SER A 405 -27.89 20.19 -21.36
N GLY A 406 -28.56 20.77 -22.35
CA GLY A 406 -27.85 21.40 -23.48
C GLY A 406 -27.03 20.38 -24.27
N ASN A 407 -25.71 20.58 -24.34
CA ASN A 407 -24.78 19.64 -24.97
C ASN A 407 -24.20 18.60 -23.99
N ASP A 408 -24.49 18.76 -22.69
CA ASP A 408 -23.93 17.93 -21.64
C ASP A 408 -24.85 16.76 -21.31
N THR A 409 -24.28 15.70 -20.73
CA THR A 409 -25.03 14.57 -20.18
C THR A 409 -25.00 14.59 -18.67
N VAL A 410 -26.16 14.56 -18.03
CA VAL A 410 -26.32 14.40 -16.59
C VAL A 410 -26.55 12.93 -16.28
N ILE A 411 -25.71 12.35 -15.43
CA ILE A 411 -25.83 11.00 -14.89
C ILE A 411 -26.52 11.09 -13.53
N GLN A 412 -27.63 10.40 -13.36
CA GLN A 412 -28.39 10.44 -12.11
C GLN A 412 -28.92 9.05 -11.74
N VAL A 413 -29.06 8.80 -10.45
CA VAL A 413 -29.74 7.61 -9.93
C VAL A 413 -31.24 7.89 -9.89
N ALA A 414 -32.06 6.98 -10.42
CA ALA A 414 -33.51 7.15 -10.47
C ALA A 414 -34.11 7.35 -9.06
N ASN A 415 -34.74 8.50 -8.84
CA ASN A 415 -35.32 8.94 -7.56
C ASN A 415 -34.28 9.19 -6.44
N SER A 416 -33.00 9.35 -6.79
CA SER A 416 -31.95 9.86 -5.89
C SER A 416 -31.29 11.07 -6.57
N GLY A 417 -30.08 11.43 -6.18
CA GLY A 417 -29.34 12.56 -6.71
C GLY A 417 -28.54 12.29 -7.97
N ILE A 418 -27.84 13.34 -8.38
CA ILE A 418 -26.97 13.43 -9.55
C ILE A 418 -25.61 12.86 -9.15
N LEU A 419 -25.05 11.99 -9.99
CA LEU A 419 -23.72 11.40 -9.82
C LEU A 419 -22.63 12.25 -10.46
N GLY A 420 -22.95 12.92 -11.57
CA GLY A 420 -21.97 13.73 -12.30
C GLY A 420 -22.52 14.22 -13.64
N VAL A 421 -21.76 15.12 -14.25
CA VAL A 421 -22.05 15.75 -15.54
C VAL A 421 -20.89 15.52 -16.49
N VAL A 422 -21.18 14.97 -17.66
CA VAL A 422 -20.20 14.80 -18.74
C VAL A 422 -20.40 15.90 -19.77
N LYS A 423 -19.36 16.73 -19.97
CA LYS A 423 -19.42 17.90 -20.83
C LYS A 423 -19.40 17.52 -22.30
N ASN A 424 -20.27 18.14 -23.10
CA ASN A 424 -20.28 18.03 -24.56
C ASN A 424 -20.38 16.61 -25.16
N VAL A 425 -20.80 15.61 -24.39
CA VAL A 425 -20.99 14.23 -24.85
C VAL A 425 -22.47 13.86 -24.80
N GLN A 426 -22.95 13.14 -25.81
CA GLN A 426 -24.34 12.70 -25.88
C GLN A 426 -24.63 11.51 -24.93
N PRO A 427 -25.84 11.40 -24.35
CA PRO A 427 -26.16 10.36 -23.37
C PRO A 427 -25.92 8.93 -23.85
N SER A 428 -26.22 8.66 -25.13
CA SER A 428 -26.00 7.33 -25.73
C SER A 428 -24.54 6.93 -25.81
N VAL A 429 -23.61 7.89 -25.85
CA VAL A 429 -22.17 7.64 -25.87
C VAL A 429 -21.68 7.40 -24.44
N VAL A 430 -22.04 8.27 -23.50
CA VAL A 430 -21.72 8.12 -22.07
C VAL A 430 -22.13 6.73 -21.57
N GLN A 431 -23.35 6.31 -21.87
CA GLN A 431 -23.88 5.02 -21.44
C GLN A 431 -23.01 3.81 -21.87
N THR A 432 -22.27 3.91 -22.98
CA THR A 432 -21.43 2.81 -23.46
C THR A 432 -20.10 2.66 -22.72
N GLY A 433 -19.67 3.69 -21.99
CA GLY A 433 -18.45 3.66 -21.18
C GLY A 433 -18.68 3.51 -19.68
N ILE A 434 -19.92 3.28 -19.24
CA ILE A 434 -20.23 3.09 -17.82
C ILE A 434 -19.84 1.69 -17.36
N VAL A 435 -19.12 1.63 -16.25
CA VAL A 435 -18.82 0.43 -15.49
C VAL A 435 -19.30 0.65 -14.06
N ILE A 436 -19.88 -0.38 -13.44
CA ILE A 436 -20.33 -0.32 -12.05
C ILE A 436 -19.52 -1.33 -11.26
N THR A 437 -18.92 -0.87 -10.17
CA THR A 437 -18.09 -1.71 -9.31
C THR A 437 -18.63 -1.73 -7.87
N PRO A 438 -18.70 -2.90 -7.22
CA PRO A 438 -19.08 -2.99 -5.81
C PRO A 438 -18.11 -2.23 -4.88
N PRO A 439 -18.58 -1.70 -3.74
CA PRO A 439 -17.74 -0.97 -2.76
C PRO A 439 -16.66 -1.81 -2.05
N THR A 440 -16.60 -3.11 -2.28
CA THR A 440 -15.67 -4.04 -1.59
C THR A 440 -14.30 -4.12 -2.26
N ASP A 441 -13.96 -3.19 -3.14
CA ASP A 441 -12.66 -3.16 -3.81
C ASP A 441 -11.60 -2.60 -2.83
N LEU A 442 -10.58 -3.42 -2.53
CA LEU A 442 -9.52 -3.11 -1.56
C LEU A 442 -8.76 -1.82 -1.89
N ALA A 443 -8.65 -1.48 -3.18
CA ALA A 443 -8.01 -0.23 -3.63
C ALA A 443 -8.82 1.03 -3.28
N LEU A 444 -10.07 0.89 -2.84
CA LEU A 444 -10.99 2.02 -2.62
C LEU A 444 -11.61 2.02 -1.24
N THR A 445 -11.29 1.02 -0.42
CA THR A 445 -11.78 0.94 0.97
C THR A 445 -10.92 1.77 1.93
N ILE A 446 -9.94 2.50 1.41
CA ILE A 446 -9.02 3.30 2.19
C ILE A 446 -9.58 4.73 2.23
N GLY A 447 -10.41 4.97 3.25
CA GLY A 447 -10.98 6.26 3.59
C GLY A 447 -10.68 6.63 5.04
#